data_AF-A0A3N0CIQ8-F1
#
_entry.id   AF-A0A3N0CIQ8-F1
#
_cell.length_a   1.000
_cell.length_b   1.000
_cell.length_c   1.000
_cell.angle_alpha   90.00
_cell.angle_beta   90.00
_cell.angle_gamma   90.00
#
_symmetry.space_group_name_H-M   'P 1'
#
loop_
_entity.id
_entity.type
_entity.pdbx_description
1 polymer ?
#
loop_
_entity_poly.entity_id
_entity_poly.type
_entity_poly.pdbx_seq_one_letter_code
_entity_poly.pdbx_strand_id
1 'polypeptide(L)'
;MRERVLELLRPAVPYDGHVFALTDPVTRVATAPHADVPMLPWDRLPETIRWRYLTTLNRVDQLVGRPAASLLGTGDASDSPLWQHVLREVGVVDTATVAFADPYGTWAYLDLWRTTEPFTAADLAVLTGLVGPVTAGLRAALARTFVDPAEQLLPVGPAVVLLGPDLVVHQLTEGAATALFTLLPPDELRAPIPAAAYNLAAALLAEEAGIPVGEPWSRVHLGGSRWVTVKASRLGAEIAVSIEPATTAERLDLFARAHGLSDREAQVIGLLGIGLDTREIAGQLFLSEHTVNDHVKAVLAKAGARTRQVLLARIAGAA
;
A
#
# COMPACT_ATOMS: atom_id res chain seq x y z
N MET A 1 4.44 -9.78 11.19
CA MET A 1 4.29 -10.65 9.99
C MET A 1 5.45 -10.45 9.02
N ARG A 2 5.66 -9.25 8.47
CA ARG A 2 6.73 -9.00 7.49
C ARG A 2 8.13 -9.37 8.00
N GLU A 3 8.47 -8.97 9.22
CA GLU A 3 9.70 -9.38 9.92
C GLU A 3 9.88 -10.90 9.94
N ARG A 4 8.83 -11.63 10.35
CA ARG A 4 8.85 -13.10 10.36
C ARG A 4 9.07 -13.72 8.98
N VAL A 5 8.51 -13.13 7.92
CA VAL A 5 8.76 -13.57 6.55
C VAL A 5 10.22 -13.35 6.18
N LEU A 6 10.78 -12.19 6.50
CA LEU A 6 12.18 -11.85 6.23
C LEU A 6 13.17 -12.73 7.00
N GLU A 7 12.89 -13.03 8.27
CA GLU A 7 13.66 -13.97 9.10
C GLU A 7 13.71 -15.38 8.49
N LEU A 8 12.57 -15.88 8.01
CA LEU A 8 12.48 -17.22 7.41
C LEU A 8 13.07 -17.27 6.00
N LEU A 9 13.02 -16.16 5.27
CA LEU A 9 13.54 -16.04 3.91
C LEU A 9 15.06 -15.95 3.87
N ARG A 10 15.67 -15.18 4.79
CA ARG A 10 17.09 -14.83 4.75
C ARG A 10 18.04 -16.05 4.67
N PRO A 11 17.80 -17.19 5.34
CA PRO A 11 18.64 -18.39 5.18
C PRO A 11 18.53 -19.06 3.81
N ALA A 12 17.40 -18.91 3.11
CA ALA A 12 17.14 -19.56 1.82
C ALA A 12 17.54 -18.67 0.63
N VAL A 13 17.38 -17.35 0.78
CA VAL A 13 17.76 -16.35 -0.22
C VAL A 13 18.55 -15.26 0.52
N PRO A 14 19.89 -15.30 0.50
CA PRO A 14 20.71 -14.25 1.10
C PRO A 14 20.48 -12.90 0.41
N TYR A 15 20.52 -11.80 1.16
CA TYR A 15 20.43 -10.42 0.67
C TYR A 15 21.10 -9.46 1.65
N ASP A 16 21.60 -8.34 1.14
CA ASP A 16 22.33 -7.32 1.90
C ASP A 16 21.41 -6.17 2.34
N GLY A 17 20.29 -5.97 1.65
CA GLY A 17 19.27 -4.99 2.01
C GLY A 17 17.89 -5.41 1.51
N HIS A 18 16.85 -4.86 2.11
CA HIS A 18 15.47 -5.13 1.72
C HIS A 18 14.55 -3.91 1.87
N VAL A 19 13.50 -3.90 1.06
CA VAL A 19 12.35 -2.99 1.18
C VAL A 19 11.08 -3.82 1.04
N PHE A 20 10.37 -4.03 2.14
CA PHE A 20 9.06 -4.69 2.15
C PHE A 20 7.96 -3.64 2.35
N ALA A 21 7.40 -3.13 1.26
CA ALA A 21 6.40 -2.08 1.29
C ALA A 21 4.98 -2.60 1.11
N LEU A 22 4.10 -2.25 2.06
CA LEU A 22 2.65 -2.34 1.84
C LEU A 22 2.24 -1.30 0.81
N THR A 23 1.19 -1.60 0.03
CA THR A 23 0.67 -0.72 -1.03
C THR A 23 -0.83 -0.50 -0.89
N ASP A 24 -1.37 0.57 -1.48
CA ASP A 24 -2.81 0.60 -1.74
C ASP A 24 -3.16 -0.48 -2.77
N PRO A 25 -4.18 -1.32 -2.52
CA PRO A 25 -4.57 -2.39 -3.44
C PRO A 25 -5.01 -1.92 -4.83
N VAL A 26 -5.37 -0.64 -4.98
CA VAL A 26 -5.82 -0.05 -6.24
C VAL A 26 -4.68 0.68 -6.95
N THR A 27 -4.05 1.64 -6.28
CA THR A 27 -3.04 2.50 -6.93
C THR A 27 -1.64 1.90 -6.94
N ARG A 28 -1.39 0.86 -6.13
CA ARG A 28 -0.09 0.19 -5.95
C ARG A 28 1.00 1.09 -5.38
N VAL A 29 0.67 2.32 -4.99
CA VAL A 29 1.59 3.25 -4.34
C VAL A 29 1.90 2.74 -2.93
N ALA A 30 3.17 2.77 -2.54
CA ALA A 30 3.62 2.30 -1.24
C ALA A 30 3.15 3.19 -0.09
N THR A 31 2.67 2.57 0.99
CA THR A 31 2.06 3.24 2.15
C THR A 31 2.87 3.13 3.42
N ALA A 32 3.42 1.95 3.67
CA ALA A 32 4.10 1.63 4.91
C ALA A 32 5.30 0.72 4.59
N PRO A 33 6.44 1.27 4.13
CA PRO A 33 7.65 0.49 3.94
C PRO A 33 8.19 -0.02 5.27
N HIS A 34 8.73 -1.23 5.24
CA HIS A 34 9.64 -1.76 6.25
C HIS A 34 10.94 -2.07 5.50
N ALA A 35 12.00 -1.34 5.81
CA ALA A 35 13.23 -1.37 5.04
C ALA A 35 14.45 -1.41 5.95
N ASP A 36 15.45 -2.18 5.53
CA ASP A 36 16.80 -2.17 6.07
C ASP A 36 17.75 -2.25 4.88
N VAL A 37 18.40 -1.12 4.59
CA VAL A 37 19.28 -0.93 3.42
C VAL A 37 20.59 -0.30 3.90
N PRO A 38 21.45 -1.06 4.59
CA PRO A 38 22.62 -0.52 5.28
C PRO A 38 23.65 0.15 4.35
N MET A 39 23.62 -0.20 3.06
CA MET A 39 24.47 0.40 2.03
C MET A 39 23.97 1.77 1.55
N LEU A 40 22.71 2.15 1.81
CA LEU A 40 22.10 3.36 1.29
C LEU A 40 22.28 4.52 2.30
N PRO A 41 22.96 5.61 1.92
CA PRO A 41 22.99 6.82 2.73
C PRO A 41 21.57 7.42 2.86
N TRP A 42 21.16 7.77 4.08
CA TRP A 42 19.80 8.22 4.37
C TRP A 42 19.39 9.50 3.61
N ASP A 43 20.34 10.39 3.33
CA ASP A 43 20.12 11.61 2.54
C ASP A 43 19.79 11.33 1.07
N ARG A 44 20.08 10.13 0.56
CA ARG A 44 19.71 9.68 -0.78
C ARG A 44 18.33 9.03 -0.86
N LEU A 45 17.61 8.90 0.25
CA LEU A 45 16.29 8.26 0.27
C LEU A 45 15.27 8.95 -0.67
N PRO A 46 15.12 10.30 -0.68
CA PRO A 46 14.18 10.97 -1.59
C PRO A 46 14.50 10.69 -3.06
N GLU A 47 15.78 10.76 -3.43
CA GLU A 47 16.26 10.42 -4.77
C GLU A 47 15.96 8.96 -5.14
N THR A 48 16.21 8.03 -4.20
CA THR A 48 15.94 6.59 -4.39
C THR A 48 14.46 6.33 -4.64
N ILE A 49 13.58 6.94 -3.85
CA ILE A 49 12.13 6.81 -4.02
C ILE A 49 11.70 7.43 -5.36
N ARG A 50 12.21 8.62 -5.72
CA ARG A 50 11.93 9.24 -7.02
C ARG A 50 12.25 8.30 -8.18
N TRP A 51 13.47 7.77 -8.23
CA TRP A 51 13.88 6.91 -9.34
C TRP A 51 13.17 5.55 -9.35
N ARG A 52 12.73 5.04 -8.19
CA ARG A 52 11.89 3.83 -8.11
C ARG A 52 10.55 3.98 -8.84
N TYR A 53 9.94 5.16 -8.83
CA TYR A 53 8.69 5.38 -9.56
C TYR A 53 8.93 5.73 -11.04
N LEU A 54 10.09 6.33 -11.35
CA LEU A 54 10.47 6.71 -12.72
C LEU A 54 11.12 5.57 -13.54
N THR A 55 11.48 4.45 -12.91
CA THR A 55 11.91 3.24 -13.64
C THR A 55 10.70 2.38 -14.02
N THR A 56 10.72 1.75 -15.19
CA THR A 56 9.72 0.74 -15.57
C THR A 56 10.25 -0.68 -15.37
N LEU A 57 11.57 -0.86 -15.24
CA LEU A 57 12.18 -2.15 -15.01
C LEU A 57 11.93 -2.62 -13.58
N ASN A 58 11.56 -3.89 -13.46
CA ASN A 58 11.36 -4.57 -12.19
C ASN A 58 10.39 -3.82 -11.24
N ARG A 59 9.41 -3.09 -11.81
CA ARG A 59 8.40 -2.33 -11.06
C ARG A 59 7.16 -3.18 -10.76
N VAL A 60 6.53 -2.95 -9.61
CA VAL A 60 5.45 -3.80 -9.07
C VAL A 60 4.27 -4.04 -10.02
N ASP A 61 3.88 -3.04 -10.81
CA ASP A 61 2.80 -3.14 -11.82
C ASP A 61 3.15 -4.09 -12.96
N GLN A 62 4.43 -4.14 -13.35
CA GLN A 62 4.94 -5.06 -14.39
C GLN A 62 5.09 -6.50 -13.89
N LEU A 63 5.02 -6.71 -12.57
CA LEU A 63 5.14 -8.02 -11.93
C LEU A 63 3.80 -8.62 -11.53
N VAL A 64 2.67 -7.92 -11.74
CA VAL A 64 1.35 -8.52 -11.52
C VAL A 64 1.16 -9.66 -12.53
N GLY A 65 1.04 -10.90 -12.02
CA GLY A 65 1.00 -12.12 -12.85
C GLY A 65 2.38 -12.73 -13.17
N ARG A 66 3.48 -12.07 -12.75
CA ARG A 66 4.85 -12.62 -12.78
C ARG A 66 5.37 -12.70 -11.33
N PRO A 67 5.45 -13.90 -10.73
CA PRO A 67 5.52 -14.06 -9.28
C PRO A 67 6.76 -13.42 -8.63
N ALA A 68 7.92 -13.48 -9.29
CA ALA A 68 9.14 -12.79 -8.87
C ALA A 68 10.05 -12.55 -10.08
N ALA A 69 10.86 -11.49 -10.03
CA ALA A 69 11.86 -11.22 -11.06
C ALA A 69 13.08 -10.51 -10.48
N SER A 70 14.24 -10.67 -11.12
CA SER A 70 15.40 -9.82 -10.83
C SER A 70 15.54 -8.72 -11.87
N LEU A 71 16.26 -7.65 -11.52
CA LEU A 71 16.56 -6.55 -12.43
C LEU A 71 17.32 -7.09 -13.66
N LEU A 72 18.39 -7.85 -13.44
CA LEU A 72 19.17 -8.46 -14.53
C LEU A 72 18.40 -9.53 -15.32
N GLY A 73 17.32 -10.09 -14.76
CA GLY A 73 16.42 -11.03 -15.41
C GLY A 73 15.20 -10.39 -16.11
N THR A 74 15.07 -9.07 -16.06
CA THR A 74 13.96 -8.30 -16.67
C THR A 74 14.42 -7.38 -17.79
N GLY A 75 15.71 -7.05 -17.84
CA GLY A 75 16.30 -6.22 -18.89
C GLY A 75 17.78 -5.94 -18.60
N ASP A 76 18.35 -5.01 -19.36
CA ASP A 76 19.66 -4.46 -19.05
C ASP A 76 19.54 -3.54 -17.83
N ALA A 77 20.36 -3.73 -16.79
CA ALA A 77 20.33 -2.87 -15.61
C ALA A 77 20.62 -1.40 -15.96
N SER A 78 21.38 -1.16 -17.04
CA SER A 78 21.63 0.18 -17.54
C SER A 78 20.39 0.87 -18.08
N ASP A 79 19.28 0.17 -18.38
CA ASP A 79 18.01 0.81 -18.76
C ASP A 79 17.17 1.27 -17.55
N SER A 80 17.60 0.96 -16.31
CA SER A 80 16.90 1.36 -15.09
C SER A 80 17.48 2.67 -14.54
N PRO A 81 16.73 3.79 -14.54
CA PRO A 81 17.18 5.03 -13.90
C PRO A 81 17.51 4.85 -12.41
N LEU A 82 16.78 4.00 -11.70
CA LEU A 82 17.07 3.66 -10.31
C LEU A 82 18.45 3.02 -10.15
N TRP A 83 18.82 2.13 -11.08
CA TRP A 83 20.13 1.51 -11.05
C TRP A 83 21.24 2.50 -11.42
N GLN A 84 21.03 3.27 -12.50
CA GLN A 84 22.00 4.26 -12.97
C GLN A 84 22.30 5.34 -11.93
N HIS A 85 21.27 5.86 -11.27
CA HIS A 85 21.45 6.99 -10.38
C HIS A 85 21.79 6.57 -8.95
N VAL A 86 21.30 5.42 -8.47
CA VAL A 86 21.45 5.04 -7.05
C VAL A 86 22.13 3.69 -6.89
N LEU A 87 21.53 2.60 -7.37
CA LEU A 87 21.92 1.24 -6.95
C LEU A 87 23.38 0.92 -7.27
N ARG A 88 23.85 1.29 -8.46
CA ARG A 88 25.24 1.02 -8.87
C ARG A 88 26.28 1.72 -7.98
N GLU A 89 25.96 2.92 -7.49
CA GLU A 89 26.89 3.74 -6.69
C GLU A 89 27.02 3.22 -5.27
N VAL A 90 25.94 2.63 -4.73
CA VAL A 90 25.94 1.97 -3.42
C VAL A 90 26.37 0.49 -3.51
N GLY A 91 26.91 0.07 -4.66
CA GLY A 91 27.48 -1.26 -4.87
C GLY A 91 26.48 -2.38 -5.09
N VAL A 92 25.20 -2.08 -5.35
CA VAL A 92 24.19 -3.11 -5.64
C VAL A 92 24.39 -3.65 -7.06
N VAL A 93 24.56 -4.97 -7.13
CA VAL A 93 24.77 -5.73 -8.37
C VAL A 93 23.45 -6.16 -8.99
N ASP A 94 22.49 -6.58 -8.17
CA ASP A 94 21.17 -7.01 -8.64
C ASP A 94 20.11 -6.78 -7.57
N THR A 95 18.85 -6.68 -8.00
CA THR A 95 17.70 -6.60 -7.10
C THR A 95 16.67 -7.65 -7.50
N ALA A 96 16.08 -8.36 -6.56
CA ALA A 96 14.92 -9.22 -6.79
C ALA A 96 13.66 -8.58 -6.21
N THR A 97 12.60 -8.53 -7.02
CA THR A 97 11.31 -7.95 -6.63
C THR A 97 10.20 -9.01 -6.71
N VAL A 98 9.35 -9.00 -5.69
CA VAL A 98 8.18 -9.88 -5.56
C VAL A 98 6.95 -8.99 -5.39
N ALA A 99 5.92 -9.20 -6.21
CA ALA A 99 4.63 -8.55 -6.06
C ALA A 99 3.65 -9.49 -5.33
N PHE A 100 3.05 -9.01 -4.23
CA PHE A 100 2.04 -9.76 -3.48
C PHE A 100 0.66 -9.27 -3.89
N ALA A 101 0.10 -9.90 -4.93
CA ALA A 101 -1.17 -9.53 -5.52
C ALA A 101 -2.10 -10.73 -5.68
N ASP A 102 -3.40 -10.47 -5.57
CA ASP A 102 -4.47 -11.41 -5.89
C ASP A 102 -5.59 -10.67 -6.64
N PRO A 103 -6.70 -11.33 -7.03
CA PRO A 103 -7.78 -10.68 -7.78
C PRO A 103 -8.40 -9.46 -7.09
N TYR A 104 -8.16 -9.25 -5.79
CA TYR A 104 -8.72 -8.14 -5.02
C TYR A 104 -7.79 -6.93 -4.95
N GLY A 105 -6.52 -7.07 -5.34
CA GLY A 105 -5.57 -5.97 -5.47
C GLY A 105 -4.11 -6.35 -5.26
N THR A 106 -3.24 -5.34 -5.25
CA THR A 106 -1.81 -5.46 -4.93
C THR A 106 -1.55 -5.00 -3.51
N TRP A 107 -1.18 -5.92 -2.62
CA TRP A 107 -1.14 -5.67 -1.17
C TRP A 107 0.23 -5.19 -0.68
N ALA A 108 1.28 -5.62 -1.37
CA ALA A 108 2.65 -5.23 -1.07
C ALA A 108 3.58 -5.59 -2.22
N TYR A 109 4.82 -5.09 -2.12
CA TYR A 109 5.97 -5.69 -2.80
C TYR A 109 7.13 -5.88 -1.81
N LEU A 110 8.04 -6.80 -2.17
CA LEU A 110 9.32 -7.00 -1.51
C LEU A 110 10.43 -6.82 -2.53
N ASP A 111 11.34 -5.88 -2.29
CA ASP A 111 12.63 -5.80 -2.97
C ASP A 111 13.74 -6.33 -2.07
N LEU A 112 14.62 -7.14 -2.63
CA LEU A 112 15.85 -7.61 -2.02
C LEU A 112 17.03 -7.10 -2.84
N TRP A 113 18.07 -6.60 -2.17
CA TRP A 113 19.26 -6.04 -2.81
C TRP A 113 20.47 -6.93 -2.51
N ARG A 114 21.29 -7.20 -3.53
CA ARG A 114 22.57 -7.91 -3.41
C ARG A 114 23.71 -7.06 -3.94
N THR A 115 24.84 -7.11 -3.27
CA THR A 115 26.07 -6.34 -3.57
C THR A 115 27.22 -7.21 -4.06
N THR A 116 27.07 -8.54 -3.99
CA THR A 116 28.13 -9.50 -4.33
C THR A 116 27.84 -10.20 -5.66
N GLU A 117 26.71 -10.90 -5.75
CA GLU A 117 26.33 -11.72 -6.90
C GLU A 117 24.86 -11.52 -7.31
N PRO A 118 24.51 -11.75 -8.58
CA PRO A 118 23.12 -11.71 -9.05
C PRO A 118 22.19 -12.71 -8.37
N PHE A 119 20.88 -12.47 -8.46
CA PHE A 119 19.89 -13.46 -8.06
C PHE A 119 19.79 -14.60 -9.08
N THR A 120 19.80 -15.84 -8.59
CA THR A 120 19.70 -17.04 -9.41
C THR A 120 18.24 -17.42 -9.69
N ALA A 121 18.01 -18.29 -10.67
CA ALA A 121 16.69 -18.87 -10.90
C ALA A 121 16.14 -19.64 -9.67
N ALA A 122 17.03 -20.25 -8.88
CA ALA A 122 16.64 -20.94 -7.65
C ALA A 122 16.16 -19.95 -6.57
N ASP A 123 16.84 -18.81 -6.43
CA ASP A 123 16.40 -17.73 -5.53
C ASP A 123 15.00 -17.25 -5.93
N LEU A 124 14.78 -16.97 -7.22
CA LEU A 124 13.49 -16.50 -7.74
C LEU A 124 12.37 -17.54 -7.58
N ALA A 125 12.70 -18.83 -7.63
CA ALA A 125 11.74 -19.92 -7.37
C ALA A 125 11.29 -19.94 -5.89
N VAL A 126 12.22 -19.72 -4.95
CA VAL A 126 11.88 -19.58 -3.52
C VAL A 126 10.99 -18.37 -3.30
N LEU A 127 11.35 -17.22 -3.87
CA LEU A 127 10.55 -15.98 -3.78
C LEU A 127 9.15 -16.15 -4.37
N THR A 128 9.04 -16.85 -5.51
CA THR A 128 7.76 -17.20 -6.14
C THR A 128 6.87 -18.02 -5.19
N GLY A 129 7.46 -18.95 -4.44
CA GLY A 129 6.74 -19.76 -3.45
C GLY A 129 6.11 -18.96 -2.30
N LEU A 130 6.60 -17.74 -2.04
CA LEU A 130 6.05 -16.86 -1.00
C LEU A 130 4.73 -16.21 -1.42
N VAL A 131 4.50 -16.01 -2.73
CA VAL A 131 3.44 -15.13 -3.23
C VAL A 131 2.07 -15.51 -2.67
N GLY A 132 1.66 -16.77 -2.79
CA GLY A 132 0.37 -17.25 -2.29
C GLY A 132 0.15 -17.03 -0.78
N PRO A 133 0.95 -17.68 0.10
CA PRO A 133 0.75 -17.59 1.55
C PRO A 133 0.94 -16.18 2.10
N VAL A 134 1.92 -15.41 1.58
CA VAL A 134 2.17 -14.04 2.05
C VAL A 134 1.04 -13.11 1.59
N THR A 135 0.56 -13.21 0.36
CA THR A 135 -0.58 -12.41 -0.13
C THR A 135 -1.83 -12.65 0.72
N ALA A 136 -2.17 -13.92 0.98
CA ALA A 136 -3.30 -14.27 1.84
C ALA A 136 -3.14 -13.72 3.27
N GLY A 137 -1.94 -13.81 3.83
CA GLY A 137 -1.62 -13.26 5.16
C GLY A 137 -1.73 -11.75 5.24
N LEU A 138 -1.24 -11.03 4.21
CA LEU A 138 -1.30 -9.56 4.12
C LEU A 138 -2.76 -9.08 4.00
N ARG A 139 -3.53 -9.69 3.09
CA ARG A 139 -4.95 -9.37 2.91
C ARG A 139 -5.75 -9.63 4.20
N ALA A 140 -5.52 -10.75 4.86
CA ALA A 140 -6.15 -11.06 6.15
C ALA A 140 -5.71 -10.09 7.26
N ALA A 141 -4.45 -9.63 7.26
CA ALA A 141 -3.97 -8.62 8.20
C ALA A 141 -4.68 -7.28 8.01
N LEU A 142 -4.87 -6.85 6.75
CA LEU A 142 -5.62 -5.64 6.45
C LEU A 142 -7.09 -5.78 6.85
N ALA A 143 -7.73 -6.91 6.57
CA ALA A 143 -9.12 -7.18 6.99
C ALA A 143 -9.32 -7.03 8.51
N ARG A 144 -8.34 -7.45 9.32
CA ARG A 144 -8.38 -7.32 10.78
C ARG A 144 -8.28 -5.88 11.30
N THR A 145 -8.01 -4.89 10.45
CA THR A 145 -8.00 -3.47 10.83
C THR A 145 -9.41 -2.87 10.89
N PHE A 146 -10.40 -3.52 10.27
CA PHE A 146 -11.82 -3.14 10.35
C PHE A 146 -12.43 -3.66 11.65
N VAL A 147 -11.95 -3.10 12.76
CA VAL A 147 -12.40 -3.41 14.12
C VAL A 147 -13.59 -2.54 14.52
N ASP A 148 -14.29 -2.96 15.59
CA ASP A 148 -15.29 -2.10 16.21
C ASP A 148 -14.61 -0.80 16.68
N PRO A 149 -15.24 0.37 16.50
CA PRO A 149 -14.64 1.64 16.92
C PRO A 149 -14.31 1.61 18.41
N ALA A 150 -13.03 1.55 18.76
CA ALA A 150 -12.55 1.79 20.13
C ALA A 150 -12.47 3.30 20.40
N GLU A 151 -12.33 3.70 21.67
CA GLU A 151 -12.38 5.09 22.17
C GLU A 151 -11.84 6.15 21.20
N GLN A 152 -12.59 7.26 21.12
CA GLN A 152 -12.39 8.42 20.24
C GLN A 152 -10.91 8.77 20.04
N LEU A 153 -10.32 8.22 18.98
CA LEU A 153 -9.00 8.62 18.53
C LEU A 153 -9.10 10.05 18.00
N LEU A 154 -8.16 10.92 18.40
CA LEU A 154 -8.14 12.31 17.95
C LEU A 154 -8.21 12.38 16.41
N PRO A 155 -9.05 13.29 15.85
CA PRO A 155 -9.13 13.47 14.41
C PRO A 155 -7.77 13.83 13.84
N VAL A 156 -7.41 13.18 12.72
CA VAL A 156 -6.36 13.73 11.85
C VAL A 156 -7.00 14.91 11.14
N GLY A 157 -6.65 16.13 11.57
CA GLY A 157 -7.04 17.33 10.85
C GLY A 157 -6.44 17.34 9.43
N PRO A 158 -6.92 18.20 8.52
CA PRO A 158 -6.31 18.34 7.21
C PRO A 158 -4.83 18.68 7.38
N ALA A 159 -3.99 17.74 6.96
CA ALA A 159 -2.55 17.83 7.08
C ALA A 159 -1.95 17.97 5.68
N VAL A 160 -1.05 18.92 5.50
CA VAL A 160 -0.41 19.18 4.20
C VAL A 160 1.10 19.18 4.38
N VAL A 161 1.78 18.46 3.48
CA VAL A 161 3.24 18.48 3.32
C VAL A 161 3.54 19.05 1.94
N LEU A 162 4.42 20.05 1.86
CA LEU A 162 4.93 20.60 0.62
C LEU A 162 6.32 20.04 0.34
N LEU A 163 6.49 19.46 -0.84
CA LEU A 163 7.75 18.90 -1.31
C LEU A 163 8.22 19.61 -2.58
N GLY A 164 9.52 19.76 -2.73
CA GLY A 164 10.13 20.07 -4.02
C GLY A 164 9.99 18.91 -5.02
N PRO A 165 10.30 19.14 -6.31
CA PRO A 165 10.33 18.08 -7.33
C PRO A 165 11.44 17.04 -7.07
N ASP A 166 12.43 17.37 -6.26
CA ASP A 166 13.46 16.47 -5.71
C ASP A 166 12.97 15.64 -4.51
N LEU A 167 11.69 15.80 -4.14
CA LEU A 167 11.03 15.19 -2.99
C LEU A 167 11.59 15.66 -1.64
N VAL A 168 12.33 16.78 -1.59
CA VAL A 168 12.73 17.37 -0.31
C VAL A 168 11.54 18.09 0.31
N VAL A 169 11.27 17.85 1.59
CA VAL A 169 10.18 18.55 2.30
C VAL A 169 10.60 19.98 2.59
N HIS A 170 9.82 20.93 2.07
CA HIS A 170 10.02 22.36 2.28
C HIS A 170 9.19 22.88 3.46
N GLN A 171 7.93 22.46 3.55
CA GLN A 171 7.00 22.92 4.58
C GLN A 171 6.02 21.81 4.97
N LEU A 172 5.46 21.90 6.17
CA LEU A 172 4.41 21.02 6.66
C LEU A 172 3.53 21.75 7.68
N THR A 173 2.23 21.44 7.70
CA THR A 173 1.32 22.01 8.70
C THR A 173 1.55 21.40 10.08
N GLU A 174 1.15 22.07 11.16
CA GLU A 174 1.22 21.50 12.52
C GLU A 174 0.40 20.21 12.67
N GLY A 175 -0.75 20.14 11.98
CA GLY A 175 -1.55 18.93 11.87
C GLY A 175 -0.81 17.79 11.16
N ALA A 176 0.00 18.11 10.14
CA ALA A 176 0.91 17.15 9.53
C ALA A 176 1.95 16.73 10.57
N ALA A 177 2.73 17.64 11.15
CA ALA A 177 3.72 17.31 12.18
C ALA A 177 3.16 16.32 13.24
N THR A 178 1.99 16.62 13.79
CA THR A 178 1.33 15.80 14.83
C THR A 178 0.87 14.43 14.33
N ALA A 179 0.22 14.38 13.16
CA ALA A 179 -0.19 13.11 12.56
C ALA A 179 1.03 12.24 12.25
N LEU A 180 2.13 12.84 11.83
CA LEU A 180 3.38 12.19 11.48
C LEU A 180 4.11 11.56 12.67
N PHE A 181 4.12 12.23 13.83
CA PHE A 181 4.69 11.68 15.06
C PHE A 181 3.90 10.50 15.64
N THR A 182 2.62 10.32 15.26
CA THR A 182 1.79 9.19 15.73
C THR A 182 1.96 7.94 14.88
N LEU A 183 2.64 8.04 13.73
CA LEU A 183 2.72 6.99 12.70
C LEU A 183 4.00 6.15 12.73
N LEU A 184 4.96 6.47 13.60
CA LEU A 184 6.19 5.71 13.76
C LEU A 184 6.42 5.33 15.23
N PRO A 185 6.95 4.13 15.52
CA PRO A 185 7.51 3.84 16.84
C PRO A 185 8.67 4.82 17.15
N PRO A 186 8.91 5.15 18.43
CA PRO A 186 9.72 6.29 18.87
C PRO A 186 11.24 6.23 18.60
N ASP A 187 11.76 5.17 17.95
CA ASP A 187 13.21 4.91 17.90
C ASP A 187 13.93 5.37 16.61
N GLU A 188 13.29 6.13 15.71
CA GLU A 188 13.94 6.65 14.49
C GLU A 188 14.44 8.11 14.64
N LEU A 189 15.72 8.34 14.27
CA LEU A 189 16.57 9.47 14.68
C LEU A 189 16.31 10.86 14.05
N ARG A 190 15.27 11.08 13.23
CA ARG A 190 14.84 12.42 12.74
C ARG A 190 13.34 12.45 12.41
N ALA A 191 12.77 13.66 12.40
CA ALA A 191 11.32 13.92 12.29
C ALA A 191 10.63 13.06 11.20
N PRO A 192 9.57 12.30 11.53
CA PRO A 192 8.88 11.43 10.57
C PRO A 192 8.23 12.29 9.50
N ILE A 193 8.60 12.11 8.24
CA ILE A 193 7.71 12.40 7.12
C ILE A 193 7.14 11.05 6.75
N PRO A 194 5.82 10.89 6.58
CA PRO A 194 5.26 9.56 6.44
C PRO A 194 5.83 9.04 5.13
N ALA A 195 6.41 7.85 5.11
CA ALA A 195 7.00 7.34 3.89
C ALA A 195 5.99 7.36 2.71
N ALA A 196 4.69 7.29 2.99
CA ALA A 196 3.62 7.53 2.03
C ALA A 196 3.71 8.88 1.28
N ALA A 197 4.13 9.98 1.92
CA ALA A 197 4.24 11.28 1.26
C ALA A 197 5.32 11.30 0.16
N TYR A 198 6.50 10.75 0.45
CA TYR A 198 7.55 10.61 -0.58
C TYR A 198 7.08 9.71 -1.73
N ASN A 199 6.44 8.59 -1.40
CA ASN A 199 5.93 7.63 -2.39
C ASN A 199 4.83 8.26 -3.28
N LEU A 200 3.93 9.06 -2.71
CA LEU A 200 2.86 9.72 -3.46
C LEU A 200 3.37 10.89 -4.30
N ALA A 201 4.31 11.66 -3.76
CA ALA A 201 4.97 12.70 -4.54
C ALA A 201 5.76 12.09 -5.71
N ALA A 202 6.44 10.96 -5.50
CA ALA A 202 7.10 10.22 -6.57
C ALA A 202 6.11 9.62 -7.58
N ALA A 203 4.96 9.11 -7.12
CA ALA A 203 3.90 8.62 -8.00
C ALA A 203 3.35 9.73 -8.91
N LEU A 204 3.17 10.94 -8.37
CA LEU A 204 2.77 12.11 -9.16
C LEU A 204 3.82 12.45 -10.23
N LEU A 205 5.11 12.43 -9.88
CA LEU A 205 6.18 12.67 -10.86
C LEU A 205 6.18 11.61 -11.98
N ALA A 206 5.89 10.35 -11.66
CA ALA A 206 5.78 9.29 -12.65
C ALA A 206 4.54 9.43 -13.55
N GLU A 207 3.42 9.87 -13.00
CA GLU A 207 2.22 10.22 -13.77
C GLU A 207 2.52 11.36 -14.76
N GLU A 208 3.14 12.45 -14.30
CA GLU A 208 3.53 13.59 -15.15
C GLU A 208 4.57 13.22 -16.21
N ALA A 209 5.42 12.23 -15.94
CA ALA A 209 6.37 11.68 -16.89
C ALA A 209 5.74 10.68 -17.89
N GLY A 210 4.42 10.42 -17.81
CA GLY A 210 3.71 9.50 -18.71
C GLY A 210 3.94 8.02 -18.42
N ILE A 211 4.42 7.69 -17.23
CA ILE A 211 4.71 6.31 -16.79
C ILE A 211 4.08 5.99 -15.43
N PRO A 212 2.76 6.23 -15.23
CA PRO A 212 2.11 6.04 -13.95
C PRO A 212 2.18 4.57 -13.49
N VAL A 213 2.35 4.37 -12.19
CA VAL A 213 2.12 3.06 -11.53
C VAL A 213 0.64 2.90 -11.12
N GLY A 214 -0.01 4.04 -10.87
CA GLY A 214 -1.40 4.25 -10.49
C GLY A 214 -1.60 5.73 -10.16
N GLU A 215 -2.84 6.13 -9.87
CA GLU A 215 -3.14 7.52 -9.49
C GLU A 215 -2.39 7.90 -8.20
N PRO A 216 -1.98 9.18 -8.02
CA PRO A 216 -1.15 9.64 -6.92
C PRO A 216 -1.96 9.84 -5.62
N TRP A 217 -2.71 8.82 -5.22
CA TRP A 217 -3.37 8.74 -3.93
C TRP A 217 -3.20 7.34 -3.30
N SER A 218 -3.37 7.28 -1.98
CA SER A 218 -3.30 6.03 -1.25
C SER A 218 -4.05 6.08 0.08
N ARG A 219 -4.64 4.96 0.49
CA ARG A 219 -5.23 4.81 1.83
C ARG A 219 -4.21 4.23 2.80
N VAL A 220 -4.09 4.83 3.98
CA VAL A 220 -3.12 4.46 5.01
C VAL A 220 -3.83 4.19 6.33
N HIS A 221 -3.53 3.04 6.94
CA HIS A 221 -4.03 2.68 8.27
C HIS A 221 -3.16 3.32 9.35
N LEU A 222 -3.79 3.99 10.33
CA LEU A 222 -3.09 4.71 11.41
C LEU A 222 -3.30 4.06 12.78
N GLY A 223 -3.68 2.79 12.82
CA GLY A 223 -4.03 2.06 14.04
C GLY A 223 -5.49 2.22 14.46
N GLY A 224 -5.98 1.25 15.25
CA GLY A 224 -7.39 1.16 15.62
C GLY A 224 -8.30 1.08 14.40
N SER A 225 -9.41 1.81 14.41
CA SER A 225 -10.30 1.94 13.26
C SER A 225 -9.89 3.06 12.29
N ARG A 226 -8.76 3.78 12.49
CA ARG A 226 -8.41 4.98 11.71
C ARG A 226 -7.79 4.66 10.36
N TRP A 227 -8.36 5.26 9.33
CA TRP A 227 -7.83 5.27 7.98
C TRP A 227 -7.81 6.71 7.47
N VAL A 228 -6.74 7.08 6.78
CA VAL A 228 -6.62 8.34 6.06
C VAL A 228 -6.41 8.08 4.58
N THR A 229 -6.85 9.02 3.76
CA THR A 229 -6.48 9.09 2.35
C THR A 229 -5.44 10.17 2.21
N VAL A 230 -4.34 9.81 1.56
CA VAL A 230 -3.23 10.70 1.27
C VAL A 230 -3.19 10.91 -0.24
N LYS A 231 -3.11 12.16 -0.69
CA LYS A 231 -3.14 12.52 -2.12
C LYS A 231 -2.02 13.48 -2.44
N ALA A 232 -1.30 13.26 -3.53
CA ALA A 232 -0.35 14.22 -4.07
C ALA A 232 -0.96 15.00 -5.24
N SER A 233 -0.68 16.29 -5.30
CA SER A 233 -1.12 17.16 -6.39
C SER A 233 -0.11 18.27 -6.64
N ARG A 234 -0.07 18.77 -7.87
CA ARG A 234 0.81 19.86 -8.28
C ARG A 234 0.35 21.19 -7.66
N LEU A 235 1.27 21.92 -7.02
CA LEU A 235 1.04 23.28 -6.51
C LEU A 235 2.15 24.21 -6.99
N GLY A 236 1.93 24.90 -8.11
CA GLY A 236 2.97 25.71 -8.75
C GLY A 236 4.17 24.84 -9.14
N ALA A 237 5.36 25.17 -8.63
CA ALA A 237 6.57 24.35 -8.82
C ALA A 237 6.73 23.23 -7.78
N GLU A 238 5.90 23.20 -6.74
CA GLU A 238 5.97 22.25 -5.64
C GLU A 238 4.95 21.12 -5.79
N ILE A 239 5.02 20.14 -4.89
CA ILE A 239 4.09 19.02 -4.76
C ILE A 239 3.43 19.15 -3.39
N ALA A 240 2.11 19.30 -3.38
CA ALA A 240 1.32 19.27 -2.16
C ALA A 240 0.82 17.86 -1.91
N VAL A 241 1.13 17.32 -0.74
CA VAL A 241 0.59 16.05 -0.26
C VAL A 241 -0.41 16.34 0.85
N SER A 242 -1.71 16.14 0.58
CA SER A 242 -2.77 16.25 1.57
C SER A 242 -3.02 14.92 2.26
N ILE A 243 -3.34 14.96 3.55
CA ILE A 243 -3.69 13.83 4.40
C ILE A 243 -5.03 14.18 5.05
N GLU A 244 -6.05 13.37 4.76
CA GLU A 244 -7.43 13.60 5.17
C GLU A 244 -8.05 12.28 5.69
N PRO A 245 -9.04 12.31 6.59
CA PRO A 245 -9.78 11.11 6.96
C PRO A 245 -10.33 10.38 5.73
N ALA A 246 -10.13 9.06 5.66
CA ALA A 246 -10.69 8.27 4.56
C ALA A 246 -12.22 8.27 4.64
N THR A 247 -12.87 8.52 3.52
CA THR A 247 -14.33 8.53 3.43
C THR A 247 -14.91 7.14 3.67
N THR A 248 -16.19 7.07 4.03
CA THR A 248 -16.89 5.78 4.19
C THR A 248 -16.85 4.95 2.90
N ALA A 249 -16.93 5.59 1.72
CA ALA A 249 -16.85 4.90 0.43
C ALA A 249 -15.45 4.30 0.19
N GLU A 250 -14.38 5.07 0.44
CA GLU A 250 -12.99 4.59 0.32
C GLU A 250 -12.71 3.42 1.28
N ARG A 251 -13.25 3.48 2.50
CA ARG A 251 -13.16 2.41 3.49
C ARG A 251 -13.97 1.18 3.09
N LEU A 252 -15.15 1.36 2.50
CA LEU A 252 -16.00 0.28 2.02
C LEU A 252 -15.35 -0.49 0.87
N ASP A 253 -14.75 0.21 -0.11
CA ASP A 253 -13.97 -0.43 -1.17
C ASP A 253 -12.83 -1.28 -0.59
N LEU A 254 -12.08 -0.70 0.36
CA LEU A 254 -10.96 -1.40 0.98
C LEU A 254 -11.42 -2.61 1.79
N PHE A 255 -12.52 -2.47 2.54
CA PHE A 255 -13.16 -3.56 3.27
C PHE A 255 -13.57 -4.69 2.32
N ALA A 256 -14.24 -4.35 1.21
CA ALA A 256 -14.72 -5.32 0.24
C ALA A 256 -13.57 -6.15 -0.34
N ARG A 257 -12.47 -5.49 -0.72
CA ARG A 257 -11.25 -6.15 -1.22
C ARG A 257 -10.62 -7.03 -0.15
N ALA A 258 -10.44 -6.50 1.06
CA ALA A 258 -9.76 -7.22 2.15
C ALA A 258 -10.50 -8.51 2.53
N HIS A 259 -11.84 -8.45 2.57
CA HIS A 259 -12.68 -9.61 2.89
C HIS A 259 -13.00 -10.51 1.68
N GLY A 260 -12.48 -10.19 0.49
CA GLY A 260 -12.71 -10.97 -0.72
C GLY A 260 -14.20 -11.05 -1.09
N LEU A 261 -14.87 -9.89 -1.06
CA LEU A 261 -16.25 -9.78 -1.51
C LEU A 261 -16.29 -9.86 -3.04
N SER A 262 -17.26 -10.61 -3.56
CA SER A 262 -17.65 -10.59 -4.96
C SER A 262 -18.25 -9.23 -5.33
N ASP A 263 -18.29 -8.93 -6.63
CA ASP A 263 -18.89 -7.69 -7.14
C ASP A 263 -20.34 -7.50 -6.67
N ARG A 264 -21.12 -8.58 -6.60
CA ARG A 264 -22.51 -8.54 -6.11
C ARG A 264 -22.60 -8.28 -4.62
N GLU A 265 -21.76 -8.94 -3.83
CA GLU A 265 -21.67 -8.63 -2.41
C GLU A 265 -21.25 -7.17 -2.19
N ALA A 266 -20.26 -6.68 -2.94
CA ALA A 266 -19.75 -5.30 -2.93
C ALA A 266 -20.83 -4.26 -3.27
N GLN A 267 -21.70 -4.55 -4.25
CA GLN A 267 -22.85 -3.71 -4.57
C GLN A 267 -23.87 -3.68 -3.43
N VAL A 268 -24.22 -4.85 -2.87
CA VAL A 268 -25.23 -4.96 -1.81
C VAL A 268 -24.82 -4.17 -0.57
N ILE A 269 -23.58 -4.31 -0.08
CA ILE A 269 -23.17 -3.53 1.10
C ILE A 269 -22.88 -2.06 0.79
N GLY A 270 -22.52 -1.72 -0.45
CA GLY A 270 -22.48 -0.32 -0.90
C GLY A 270 -23.83 0.38 -0.72
N LEU A 271 -24.91 -0.27 -1.17
CA LEU A 271 -26.27 0.26 -1.02
C LEU A 271 -26.75 0.25 0.44
N LEU A 272 -26.41 -0.78 1.23
CA LEU A 272 -26.67 -0.76 2.68
C LEU A 272 -25.94 0.39 3.38
N GLY A 273 -24.71 0.70 2.96
CA GLY A 273 -23.89 1.75 3.55
C GLY A 273 -24.45 3.17 3.36
N ILE A 274 -25.25 3.38 2.31
CA ILE A 274 -25.97 4.65 2.08
C ILE A 274 -27.41 4.62 2.63
N GLY A 275 -27.79 3.55 3.35
CA GLY A 275 -29.04 3.48 4.13
C GLY A 275 -30.23 2.80 3.45
N LEU A 276 -30.06 2.18 2.28
CA LEU A 276 -31.17 1.47 1.62
C LEU A 276 -31.56 0.19 2.39
N ASP A 277 -32.85 -0.11 2.39
CA ASP A 277 -33.36 -1.36 2.94
C ASP A 277 -33.28 -2.54 1.94
N THR A 278 -33.56 -3.75 2.41
CA THR A 278 -33.50 -4.97 1.57
C THR A 278 -34.39 -4.88 0.32
N ARG A 279 -35.56 -4.23 0.42
CA ARG A 279 -36.53 -4.13 -0.66
C ARG A 279 -36.07 -3.10 -1.70
N GLU A 280 -35.54 -1.97 -1.27
CA GLU A 280 -34.95 -0.96 -2.15
C GLU A 280 -33.74 -1.53 -2.91
N ILE A 281 -32.85 -2.24 -2.22
CA ILE A 281 -31.71 -2.92 -2.83
C ILE A 281 -32.16 -3.96 -3.86
N ALA A 282 -33.17 -4.78 -3.51
CA ALA A 282 -33.75 -5.76 -4.40
C ALA A 282 -34.28 -5.10 -5.69
N GLY A 283 -34.98 -3.97 -5.55
CA GLY A 283 -35.46 -3.18 -6.69
C GLY A 283 -34.33 -2.62 -7.55
N GLN A 284 -33.29 -2.04 -6.95
CA GLN A 284 -32.18 -1.44 -7.70
C GLN A 284 -31.29 -2.45 -8.41
N LEU A 285 -31.05 -3.61 -7.77
CA LEU A 285 -30.17 -4.65 -8.32
C LEU A 285 -30.92 -5.70 -9.16
N PHE A 286 -32.25 -5.57 -9.31
CA PHE A 286 -33.12 -6.53 -9.98
C PHE A 286 -33.00 -7.94 -9.37
N LEU A 287 -32.97 -8.01 -8.04
CA LEU A 287 -32.87 -9.25 -7.25
C LEU A 287 -34.15 -9.48 -6.44
N SER A 288 -34.32 -10.69 -5.92
CA SER A 288 -35.32 -10.92 -4.87
C SER A 288 -34.78 -10.44 -3.51
N GLU A 289 -35.67 -10.02 -2.59
CA GLU A 289 -35.28 -9.70 -1.22
C GLU A 289 -34.57 -10.88 -0.52
N HIS A 290 -34.95 -12.11 -0.85
CA HIS A 290 -34.30 -13.32 -0.38
C HIS A 290 -32.82 -13.38 -0.83
N THR A 291 -32.57 -13.13 -2.11
CA THR A 291 -31.22 -13.10 -2.68
C THR A 291 -30.36 -11.99 -2.04
N VAL A 292 -30.93 -10.80 -1.81
CA VAL A 292 -30.25 -9.72 -1.09
C VAL A 292 -29.88 -10.16 0.32
N ASN A 293 -30.82 -10.76 1.06
CA ASN A 293 -30.56 -11.27 2.41
C ASN A 293 -29.46 -12.34 2.43
N ASP A 294 -29.37 -13.19 1.40
CA ASP A 294 -28.32 -14.20 1.30
C ASP A 294 -26.95 -13.59 1.02
N HIS A 295 -26.86 -12.58 0.16
CA HIS A 295 -25.63 -11.79 0.00
C HIS A 295 -25.21 -11.14 1.33
N VAL A 296 -26.15 -10.56 2.09
CA VAL A 296 -25.84 -9.98 3.40
C VAL A 296 -25.31 -11.01 4.38
N LYS A 297 -25.93 -12.21 4.45
CA LYS A 297 -25.44 -13.30 5.31
C LYS A 297 -24.02 -13.73 4.91
N ALA A 298 -23.75 -13.84 3.61
CA ALA A 298 -22.42 -14.20 3.11
C ALA A 298 -21.37 -13.16 3.51
N VAL A 299 -21.68 -11.86 3.39
CA VAL A 299 -20.77 -10.79 3.82
C VAL A 299 -20.55 -10.81 5.33
N LEU A 300 -21.60 -10.98 6.13
CA LEU A 300 -21.48 -11.09 7.59
C LEU A 300 -20.55 -12.25 7.98
N ALA A 301 -20.66 -13.40 7.31
CA ALA A 301 -19.78 -14.55 7.52
C ALA A 301 -18.32 -14.24 7.15
N LYS A 302 -18.07 -13.65 5.97
CA LYS A 302 -16.71 -13.23 5.53
C LYS A 302 -16.09 -12.17 6.43
N ALA A 303 -16.92 -11.31 7.01
CA ALA A 303 -16.53 -10.23 7.91
C ALA A 303 -16.35 -10.66 9.38
N GLY A 304 -16.82 -11.85 9.75
CA GLY A 304 -16.95 -12.24 11.15
C GLY A 304 -17.83 -11.25 11.94
N ALA A 305 -18.84 -10.66 11.30
CA ALA A 305 -19.76 -9.71 11.91
C ALA A 305 -21.09 -10.40 12.28
N ARG A 306 -21.65 -10.06 13.45
CA ARG A 306 -22.88 -10.69 13.95
C ARG A 306 -24.16 -10.02 13.42
N THR A 307 -24.09 -8.73 13.12
CA THR A 307 -25.25 -7.92 12.69
C THR A 307 -24.86 -6.95 11.58
N ARG A 308 -25.85 -6.46 10.82
CA ARG A 308 -25.65 -5.41 9.81
C ARG A 308 -25.07 -4.14 10.42
N GLN A 309 -25.52 -3.78 11.62
CA GLN A 309 -25.06 -2.60 12.34
C GLN A 309 -23.57 -2.70 12.69
N VAL A 310 -23.13 -3.84 13.22
CA VAL A 310 -21.70 -4.07 13.52
C VAL A 310 -20.85 -4.02 12.25
N LEU A 311 -21.33 -4.62 11.16
CA LEU A 311 -20.65 -4.56 9.87
C LEU A 311 -20.48 -3.13 9.38
N LEU A 312 -21.56 -2.33 9.38
CA LEU A 312 -21.54 -0.94 8.92
C LEU A 312 -20.68 -0.05 9.82
N ALA A 313 -20.71 -0.25 11.15
CA ALA A 313 -19.86 0.48 12.09
C ALA A 313 -18.36 0.23 11.84
N ARG A 314 -17.96 -1.04 11.61
CA ARG A 314 -16.58 -1.39 11.23
C ARG A 314 -16.13 -0.71 9.94
N ILE A 315 -17.01 -0.74 8.92
CA ILE A 315 -16.75 -0.10 7.62
C ILE A 315 -16.61 1.41 7.78
N ALA A 316 -17.52 2.07 8.48
CA ALA A 316 -17.51 3.52 8.66
C ALA A 316 -16.32 3.98 9.53
N GLY A 317 -15.90 3.17 10.51
CA GLY A 317 -14.83 3.53 11.44
C GLY A 317 -15.22 4.56 12.49
N ALA A 318 -16.48 5.00 12.50
CA ALA A 318 -17.09 5.87 13.49
C ALA A 318 -18.10 5.04 14.32
N ALA A 319 -18.15 5.32 15.63
CA ALA A 319 -19.17 4.78 16.54
C ALA A 319 -20.52 5.46 16.29
#